data_AF-A0AAW5TV24-F1
#
_entry.id   AF-A0AAW5TV24-F1
#
_cell.length_a   1.000
_cell.length_b   1.000
_cell.length_c   1.000
_cell.angle_alpha   90.00
_cell.angle_beta   90.00
_cell.angle_gamma   90.00
#
_symmetry.space_group_name_H-M   'P 1'
#
loop_
_entity.id
_entity.type
_entity.pdbx_description
1 polymer ?
#
loop_
_entity_poly.entity_id
_entity_poly.type
_entity_poly.pdbx_seq_one_letter_code
_entity_poly.pdbx_strand_id
1 'polypeptide(L)' 'MNVIERENLFELLSDKGEVIGEMAYMSMNNSIIITHTGVSLDYRGQGLAEKLVLAGIQKARREQLKL' A
#
# COMPACT_ATOMS: atom_id res chain seq x y z
N MET A 1 -1.97 -4.64 -13.24
CA MET A 1 -2.28 -3.93 -11.97
C MET A 1 -1.03 -3.19 -11.51
N ASN A 2 -1.19 -1.96 -11.01
CA ASN A 2 -0.08 -1.10 -10.62
C ASN A 2 -0.31 -0.48 -9.23
N VAL A 3 0.74 -0.30 -8.43
CA VAL A 3 0.66 0.44 -7.16
C VAL A 3 1.15 1.86 -7.38
N ILE A 4 0.38 2.85 -6.93
CA ILE A 4 0.78 4.25 -6.92
C ILE A 4 0.83 4.78 -5.48
N GLU A 5 1.75 5.70 -5.23
CA GLU A 5 1.90 6.37 -3.94
C GLU A 5 1.23 7.75 -4.00
N ARG A 6 0.42 8.04 -2.98
CA ARG A 6 -0.14 9.35 -2.66
C ARG A 6 0.30 9.74 -1.25
N GLU A 7 -0.09 10.94 -0.82
CA GLU A 7 0.19 11.38 0.55
C GLU A 7 -0.47 10.44 1.58
N ASN A 8 0.37 9.74 2.35
CA ASN A 8 -0.03 8.81 3.41
C ASN A 8 -0.88 7.60 2.95
N LEU A 9 -0.84 7.28 1.64
CA LEU A 9 -1.69 6.25 1.04
C LEU A 9 -1.01 5.58 -0.15
N PHE A 10 -1.10 4.26 -0.24
CA PHE A 10 -0.84 3.50 -1.47
C PHE A 10 -2.15 3.03 -2.06
N GLU A 11 -2.33 3.21 -3.37
CA GLU A 11 -3.49 2.73 -4.12
C GLU A 11 -3.06 1.63 -5.09
N LEU A 12 -3.85 0.56 -5.19
CA LEU A 12 -3.68 -0.49 -6.19
C LEU A 12 -4.72 -0.28 -7.30
N LEU A 13 -4.22 -0.05 -8.52
CA LEU A 13 -5.04 0.14 -9.71
C LEU A 13 -5.21 -1.17 -10.49
N SER A 14 -6.43 -1.43 -10.94
CA SER A 14 -6.75 -2.45 -11.93
C SER A 14 -6.14 -2.11 -13.29
N ASP A 15 -6.16 -3.06 -14.24
CA ASP A 15 -5.69 -2.79 -15.60
C ASP A 15 -6.57 -1.77 -16.34
N LYS A 16 -7.78 -1.49 -15.82
CA LYS A 16 -8.70 -0.47 -16.32
C LYS A 16 -8.52 0.88 -15.62
N GLY A 17 -7.58 0.99 -14.67
CA GLY A 17 -7.32 2.21 -13.90
C GLY A 17 -8.25 2.43 -12.69
N GLU A 18 -9.07 1.45 -12.33
CA GLU A 18 -9.94 1.53 -11.14
C GLU A 18 -9.15 1.24 -9.87
N VAL A 19 -9.41 1.98 -8.78
CA VAL A 19 -8.82 1.66 -7.48
C VAL A 19 -9.50 0.41 -6.92
N ILE A 20 -8.73 -0.66 -6.75
CA ILE A 20 -9.22 -1.96 -6.26
C ILE A 20 -8.63 -2.34 -4.90
N GLY A 21 -7.75 -1.52 -4.35
CA GLY A 21 -7.22 -1.69 -3.01
C GLY A 21 -6.43 -0.48 -2.56
N GLU A 22 -6.24 -0.38 -1.26
CA GLU A 22 -5.57 0.73 -0.61
C GLU A 22 -4.80 0.27 0.64
N MET A 23 -3.71 0.98 0.95
CA MET A 23 -3.00 0.85 2.21
C MET A 23 -2.64 2.23 2.74
N ALA A 24 -3.29 2.63 3.83
CA ALA A 24 -3.03 3.88 4.50
C ALA A 24 -1.96 3.70 5.57
N TYR A 25 -1.14 4.73 5.75
CA TYR A 25 -0.09 4.73 6.75
C TYR A 25 0.10 6.11 7.37
N MET A 26 0.80 6.16 8.50
CA MET A 26 1.22 7.40 9.14
C MET A 26 2.73 7.37 9.39
N SER A 27 3.39 8.49 9.22
CA SER A 27 4.79 8.67 9.63
C SER A 27 4.84 8.99 11.12
N MET A 28 5.68 8.28 11.87
CA MET A 28 5.91 8.52 13.29
C MET A 28 7.39 8.33 13.61
N ASN A 29 8.07 9.43 13.97
CA ASN A 29 9.51 9.45 14.21
C ASN A 29 10.28 8.85 13.01
N ASN A 30 11.10 7.81 13.25
CA ASN A 30 11.86 7.09 12.22
C ASN A 30 11.12 5.83 11.74
N SER A 31 9.79 5.88 11.71
CA SER A 31 8.93 4.76 11.34
C SER A 31 7.75 5.20 10.48
N ILE A 32 7.25 4.28 9.68
CA ILE A 32 5.93 4.31 9.07
C ILE A 32 5.07 3.28 9.80
N ILE A 33 3.83 3.61 10.11
CA ILE A 33 2.86 2.69 10.73
C ILE A 33 1.71 2.49 9.75
N ILE A 34 1.50 1.24 9.33
CA ILE A 34 0.34 0.87 8.51
C ILE A 34 -0.91 0.92 9.39
N THR A 35 -1.89 1.73 9.01
CA THR A 35 -3.13 1.92 9.77
C THR A 35 -4.32 1.20 9.15
N HIS A 36 -4.34 1.08 7.82
CA HIS A 36 -5.39 0.40 7.10
C HIS A 36 -4.81 -0.35 5.89
N THR A 37 -5.35 -1.53 5.59
CA THR A 37 -5.07 -2.24 4.34
C THR A 37 -6.34 -2.95 3.89
N GLY A 38 -6.77 -2.65 2.67
CA GLY A 38 -8.02 -3.14 2.10
C GLY A 38 -7.87 -3.49 0.63
N VAL A 39 -8.59 -4.53 0.21
CA VAL A 39 -8.77 -4.89 -1.21
C VAL A 39 -10.25 -5.19 -1.42
N SER A 40 -10.78 -4.72 -2.55
CA SER A 40 -12.15 -4.97 -2.98
C SER A 40 -12.47 -6.47 -2.94
N LEU A 41 -13.68 -6.81 -2.52
CA LEU A 41 -14.13 -8.19 -2.29
C LEU A 41 -13.90 -9.08 -3.52
N ASP A 42 -14.20 -8.55 -4.71
CA ASP A 42 -14.09 -9.26 -5.99
C ASP A 42 -12.64 -9.64 -6.34
N TYR A 43 -11.66 -9.02 -5.68
CA TYR A 43 -10.23 -9.16 -5.95
C TYR A 43 -9.45 -9.81 -4.79
N ARG A 44 -10.14 -10.31 -3.76
CA ARG A 44 -9.51 -11.00 -2.62
C ARG A 44 -8.97 -12.38 -3.01
N GLY A 45 -8.07 -12.91 -2.19
CA GLY A 45 -7.46 -14.24 -2.40
C GLY A 45 -6.34 -14.28 -3.45
N GLN A 46 -5.98 -13.13 -4.04
CA GLN A 46 -4.98 -13.04 -5.12
C GLN A 46 -3.64 -12.42 -4.69
N GLY A 47 -3.39 -12.31 -3.38
CA GLY A 47 -2.16 -11.69 -2.85
C GLY A 47 -2.04 -10.18 -3.11
N LEU A 48 -3.14 -9.49 -3.43
CA LEU A 48 -3.09 -8.05 -3.76
C LEU A 48 -2.78 -7.15 -2.56
N ALA A 49 -3.24 -7.52 -1.36
CA ALA A 49 -2.89 -6.82 -0.13
C ALA A 49 -1.38 -6.90 0.15
N GLU A 50 -0.76 -8.04 -0.16
CA GLU A 50 0.70 -8.22 -0.02
C GLU A 50 1.46 -7.23 -0.92
N LYS A 51 1.00 -7.00 -2.15
CA LYS A 51 1.62 -6.01 -3.06
C LYS A 51 1.62 -4.61 -2.46
N LEU A 52 0.54 -4.21 -1.79
CA LEU A 52 0.45 -2.92 -1.10
C LEU A 52 1.43 -2.85 0.08
N VAL A 53 1.49 -3.90 0.92
CA VAL A 53 2.43 -3.95 2.05
C VAL A 53 3.88 -3.94 1.57
N LEU A 54 4.21 -4.67 0.50
CA LEU A 54 5.54 -4.66 -0.11
C LEU A 54 5.93 -3.26 -0.60
N ALA A 55 5.00 -2.47 -1.14
CA ALA A 55 5.25 -1.09 -1.51
C ALA A 55 5.62 -0.23 -0.28
N GLY A 56 4.90 -0.42 0.84
CA GLY A 56 5.24 0.19 2.13
C GLY A 56 6.64 -0.19 2.61
N ILE A 57 7.01 -1.48 2.53
CA ILE A 57 8.35 -1.98 2.90
C ILE A 57 9.43 -1.34 2.03
N GLN A 58 9.19 -1.23 0.72
CA GLN A 58 10.13 -0.61 -0.19
C GLN A 58 10.31 0.87 0.11
N LYS A 59 9.23 1.61 0.39
CA LYS A 59 9.31 3.01 0.83
C LYS A 59 10.16 3.14 2.08
N ALA A 60 9.85 2.38 3.12
CA ALA A 60 10.57 2.42 4.38
C ALA A 60 12.07 2.12 4.19
N ARG A 61 12.42 1.12 3.36
CA ARG A 61 13.82 0.83 3.01
C ARG A 61 14.51 1.99 2.28
N ARG A 62 13.85 2.58 1.27
CA ARG A 62 14.41 3.73 0.52
C ARG A 62 14.66 4.94 1.42
N GLU A 63 13.75 5.17 2.37
CA GLU A 63 13.78 6.33 3.26
C GLU A 63 14.50 6.06 4.58
N GLN A 64 15.06 4.86 4.76
CA GLN A 64 15.73 4.42 6.01
C GLN A 64 14.82 4.51 7.25
N LEU A 65 13.51 4.30 7.04
CA LEU A 65 12.49 4.22 8.07
C LEU A 65 12.26 2.76 8.47
N LYS A 66 11.75 2.57 9.69
CA LYS A 66 11.17 1.29 10.11
C LYS A 66 9.73 1.19 9.60
N LEU A 67 9.24 -0.02 9.40
CA LEU A 67 7.84 -0.33 9.10
C LEU A 67 7.38 -1.44 10.03
#